data_AF-A0AAN5C8Z2-F1
#
_entry.id   AF-A0AAN5C8Z2-F1
#
_cell.length_a   1.000
_cell.length_b   1.000
_cell.length_c   1.000
_cell.angle_alpha   90.00
_cell.angle_beta   90.00
_cell.angle_gamma   90.00
#
_symmetry.space_group_name_H-M   'P 1'
#
loop_
_entity.id
_entity.type
_entity.pdbx_description
1 polymer ?
#
loop_
_entity_poly.entity_id
_entity_poly.type
_entity_poly.pdbx_seq_one_letter_code
_entity_poly.pdbx_strand_id
1 'polypeptide(L)'
;MLNSSRVSLAPTTFGIIIGAEIVISIVACILIPFMSEAFYNAGVIHRNFRIQIRIITAVLFFSVFSRCVLLYYQLFDIPLDDYDYFLIINNIMRDTSFGTSFFALERSLATFFWKWYKRQTPDTMIALFVIELSNIIPAIVNSTGWLLGRWTFTFNVLFILFTVIIGAVVSIFQLFEIINFFLTVYVRNRLVLRGMSITISTYSLAKTFQIRENCRIMEFMMRIGFSVWSTTAVGFGFFCYYKWGPDEWQLSRYISIALFDVFI
;
A
#
# COMPACT_ATOMS: atom_id res chain seq x y z
N MET A 1 -22.97 -3.45 0.28
CA MET A 1 -23.45 -2.52 1.31
C MET A 1 -22.31 -1.58 1.66
N LEU A 2 -22.23 -0.42 1.00
CA LEU A 2 -21.49 0.73 1.53
C LEU A 2 -22.37 1.46 2.56
N ASN A 3 -23.67 1.58 2.26
CA ASN A 3 -24.67 2.25 3.10
C ASN A 3 -25.40 1.26 4.03
N SER A 4 -24.70 0.57 4.93
CA SER A 4 -25.36 -0.24 5.98
C SER A 4 -24.78 -0.10 7.38
N SER A 5 -24.05 0.98 7.65
CA SER A 5 -23.98 1.53 9.00
C SER A 5 -25.40 1.91 9.40
N ARG A 6 -26.06 1.08 10.23
CA ARG A 6 -27.32 1.47 10.88
C ARG A 6 -27.00 2.51 11.95
N VAL A 7 -26.67 3.74 11.52
CA VAL A 7 -26.24 4.85 12.39
C VAL A 7 -27.26 5.10 13.51
N SER A 8 -28.55 4.93 13.20
CA SER A 8 -29.67 4.98 14.14
C SER A 8 -29.58 4.04 15.35
N LEU A 9 -28.83 2.93 15.29
CA LEU A 9 -28.66 2.01 16.43
C LEU A 9 -27.71 2.55 17.51
N ALA A 10 -26.72 3.37 17.13
CA ALA A 10 -25.72 3.93 18.05
C ALA A 10 -25.10 5.22 17.49
N PRO A 11 -25.90 6.30 17.35
CA PRO A 11 -25.50 7.49 16.59
C PRO A 11 -24.24 8.15 17.13
N THR A 12 -24.07 8.20 18.46
CA THR A 12 -22.86 8.73 19.11
C THR A 12 -21.62 7.93 18.74
N THR A 13 -21.69 6.59 18.74
CA THR A 13 -20.55 5.72 18.42
C THR A 13 -20.13 5.85 16.96
N PHE A 14 -21.09 5.79 16.03
CA PHE A 14 -20.80 5.98 14.61
C PHE A 14 -20.31 7.41 14.30
N GLY A 15 -20.87 8.43 14.96
CA GLY A 15 -20.41 9.81 14.83
C GLY A 15 -18.96 10.01 15.29
N ILE A 16 -18.53 9.34 16.37
CA ILE A 16 -17.12 9.35 16.81
C ILE A 16 -16.22 8.64 15.79
N ILE A 17 -16.62 7.48 15.28
CA ILE A 17 -15.84 6.72 14.29
C ILE A 17 -15.65 7.55 13.00
N ILE A 18 -16.74 8.06 12.43
CA ILE A 18 -16.70 8.88 11.21
C ILE A 18 -15.95 10.20 11.44
N GLY A 19 -16.14 10.85 12.59
CA GLY A 19 -15.43 12.07 12.96
C GLY A 19 -13.91 11.85 13.05
N ALA A 20 -13.47 10.74 13.65
CA ALA A 20 -12.06 10.36 13.69
C ALA A 20 -11.50 10.10 12.28
N GLU A 21 -12.25 9.42 11.43
CA GLU A 21 -11.84 9.12 10.05
C GLU A 21 -11.68 10.38 9.18
N ILE A 22 -12.61 11.33 9.29
CA ILE A 22 -12.54 12.64 8.64
C ILE A 22 -11.29 13.40 9.10
N VAL A 23 -10.99 13.42 10.40
CA VAL A 23 -9.80 14.08 10.95
C VAL A 23 -8.52 13.42 10.43
N ILE A 24 -8.45 12.08 10.42
CA ILE A 24 -7.30 11.33 9.87
C ILE A 24 -7.12 11.66 8.38
N SER A 25 -8.19 11.69 7.59
CA SER A 25 -8.12 11.98 6.16
C SER A 25 -7.68 13.41 5.87
N ILE A 26 -8.17 14.41 6.62
CA ILE A 26 -7.72 15.81 6.51
C ILE A 26 -6.22 15.91 6.84
N VAL A 27 -5.77 15.30 7.94
CA VAL A 27 -4.36 15.29 8.34
C VAL A 27 -3.49 14.61 7.27
N ALA A 28 -3.93 13.49 6.71
CA ALA A 28 -3.22 12.79 5.64
C ALA A 28 -3.15 13.62 4.34
N CYS A 29 -4.25 14.23 3.90
CA CYS A 29 -4.26 15.14 2.73
C CYS A 29 -3.30 16.32 2.90
N ILE A 30 -3.11 16.84 4.12
CA ILE A 30 -2.13 17.90 4.40
C ILE A 30 -0.70 17.34 4.39
N LEU A 31 -0.44 16.24 5.11
CA LEU A 31 0.92 15.73 5.32
C LEU A 31 1.54 15.05 4.10
N ILE A 32 0.75 14.32 3.28
CA ILE A 32 1.27 13.53 2.16
C ILE A 32 2.03 14.39 1.12
N PRO A 33 1.51 15.55 0.67
CA PRO A 33 2.25 16.46 -0.22
C PRO A 33 3.58 16.95 0.37
N PHE A 34 3.61 17.34 1.65
CA PHE A 34 4.86 17.77 2.31
C PHE A 34 5.89 16.64 2.42
N MET A 35 5.45 15.41 2.74
CA MET A 35 6.33 14.25 2.73
C MET A 35 6.87 13.96 1.32
N SER A 36 6.02 14.01 0.30
CA SER A 36 6.40 13.80 -1.10
C SER A 36 7.49 14.78 -1.54
N GLU A 37 7.32 16.06 -1.26
CA GLU A 37 8.27 17.11 -1.63
C GLU A 37 9.56 17.05 -0.80
N ALA A 38 9.49 16.67 0.48
CA ALA A 38 10.67 16.41 1.32
C ALA A 38 11.52 15.23 0.78
N PHE A 39 10.89 14.12 0.38
CA PHE A 39 11.59 13.00 -0.25
C PHE A 39 12.12 13.34 -1.65
N TYR A 40 11.43 14.18 -2.40
CA TYR A 40 11.88 14.63 -3.72
C TYR A 40 13.13 15.53 -3.63
N ASN A 41 13.19 16.40 -2.63
CA ASN A 41 14.33 17.29 -2.39
C ASN A 41 15.49 16.64 -1.62
N ALA A 42 15.37 15.38 -1.20
CA ALA A 42 16.45 14.60 -0.62
C ALA A 42 17.55 14.28 -1.67
N GLY A 43 18.50 15.22 -1.84
CA GLY A 43 19.53 15.19 -2.87
C GLY A 43 20.39 13.92 -2.90
N VAL A 44 20.57 13.26 -1.74
CA VAL A 44 21.37 12.04 -1.55
C VAL A 44 20.78 10.81 -2.25
N ILE A 45 19.48 10.82 -2.54
CA ILE A 45 18.71 9.64 -2.97
C ILE A 45 18.64 9.53 -4.50
N HIS A 46 18.68 8.31 -5.05
CA HIS A 46 18.58 8.07 -6.49
C HIS A 46 17.28 8.61 -7.11
N ARG A 47 17.39 9.31 -8.26
CA ARG A 47 16.28 9.94 -8.99
C ARG A 47 15.07 9.03 -9.20
N ASN A 48 15.30 7.80 -9.65
CA ASN A 48 14.23 6.83 -9.94
C ASN A 48 13.37 6.54 -8.70
N PHE A 49 14.01 6.34 -7.54
CA PHE A 49 13.31 6.14 -6.27
C PHE A 49 12.56 7.39 -5.82
N ARG A 50 13.12 8.59 -6.01
CA ARG A 50 12.40 9.84 -5.71
C ARG A 50 11.16 10.01 -6.58
N ILE A 51 11.22 9.62 -7.84
CA ILE A 51 10.06 9.59 -8.75
C ILE A 51 9.04 8.55 -8.27
N GLN A 52 9.49 7.35 -7.89
CA GLN A 52 8.62 6.29 -7.41
C GLN A 52 7.91 6.65 -6.10
N ILE A 53 8.62 7.24 -5.12
CA ILE A 53 7.98 7.81 -3.92
C ILE A 53 6.96 8.88 -4.30
N ARG A 54 7.26 9.74 -5.29
CA ARG A 54 6.32 10.78 -5.76
C ARG A 54 5.06 10.17 -6.39
N ILE A 55 5.18 9.05 -7.11
CA ILE A 55 4.05 8.28 -7.65
C ILE A 55 3.23 7.65 -6.51
N ILE A 56 3.88 6.95 -5.56
CA ILE A 56 3.17 6.30 -4.45
C ILE A 56 2.49 7.31 -3.52
N THR A 57 3.14 8.44 -3.23
CA THR A 57 2.51 9.52 -2.44
C THR A 57 1.35 10.17 -3.19
N ALA A 58 1.40 10.28 -4.52
CA ALA A 58 0.24 10.69 -5.31
C ALA A 58 -0.90 9.65 -5.24
N VAL A 59 -0.62 8.36 -5.38
CA VAL A 59 -1.60 7.26 -5.22
C VAL A 59 -2.24 7.28 -3.83
N LEU A 60 -1.43 7.43 -2.77
CA LEU A 60 -1.93 7.55 -1.39
C LEU A 60 -2.80 8.80 -1.21
N PHE A 61 -2.40 9.94 -1.77
CA PHE A 61 -3.21 11.17 -1.73
C PHE A 61 -4.58 10.99 -2.42
N PHE A 62 -4.60 10.38 -3.62
CA PHE A 62 -5.85 10.07 -4.32
C PHE A 62 -6.70 9.01 -3.62
N SER A 63 -6.08 8.02 -2.96
CA SER A 63 -6.78 7.03 -2.14
C SER A 63 -7.49 7.68 -0.95
N VAL A 64 -6.80 8.55 -0.20
CA VAL A 64 -7.40 9.33 0.91
C VAL A 64 -8.52 10.23 0.41
N PHE A 65 -8.32 10.94 -0.71
CA PHE A 65 -9.38 11.77 -1.31
C PHE A 65 -10.59 10.92 -1.72
N SER A 66 -10.35 9.73 -2.29
CA SER A 66 -11.41 8.80 -2.65
C SER A 66 -12.14 8.25 -1.44
N ARG A 67 -11.46 8.05 -0.30
CA ARG A 67 -12.11 7.69 0.96
C ARG A 67 -13.02 8.81 1.48
N CYS A 68 -12.64 10.09 1.33
CA CYS A 68 -13.56 11.20 1.61
C CYS A 68 -14.82 11.17 0.73
N VAL A 69 -14.72 10.77 -0.54
CA VAL A 69 -15.88 10.55 -1.42
C VAL A 69 -16.73 9.37 -0.93
N LEU A 70 -16.12 8.24 -0.57
CA LEU A 70 -16.85 7.09 -0.03
C LEU A 70 -17.58 7.44 1.27
N LEU A 71 -16.94 8.19 2.17
CA LEU A 71 -17.55 8.73 3.39
C LEU A 71 -18.74 9.65 3.09
N TYR A 72 -18.67 10.48 2.04
CA TYR A 72 -19.79 11.30 1.60
C TYR A 72 -20.98 10.44 1.16
N TYR A 73 -20.77 9.38 0.36
CA TYR A 73 -21.83 8.43 0.00
C TYR A 73 -22.43 7.73 1.23
N GLN A 74 -21.58 7.33 2.19
CA GLN A 74 -21.99 6.68 3.44
C GLN A 74 -22.74 7.61 4.40
N LEU A 75 -22.44 8.92 4.42
CA LEU A 75 -23.07 9.91 5.30
C LEU A 75 -24.42 10.42 4.81
N PHE A 76 -24.60 10.50 3.49
CA PHE A 76 -25.81 11.03 2.86
C PHE A 76 -26.72 9.92 2.30
N ASP A 77 -26.45 8.65 2.62
CA ASP A 77 -27.18 7.45 2.17
C ASP A 77 -27.45 7.43 0.65
N ILE A 78 -26.48 7.92 -0.15
CA ILE A 78 -26.65 8.11 -1.59
C ILE A 78 -26.88 6.75 -2.27
N PRO A 79 -27.99 6.57 -3.02
CA PRO A 79 -28.29 5.30 -3.66
C PRO A 79 -27.19 4.90 -4.65
N LEU A 80 -26.91 3.60 -4.70
CA LEU A 80 -25.91 3.01 -5.57
C LEU A 80 -26.56 2.67 -6.91
N ASP A 81 -26.42 3.54 -7.90
CA ASP A 81 -26.85 3.27 -9.28
C ASP A 81 -25.86 2.31 -9.98
N ASP A 82 -26.39 1.39 -10.81
CA ASP A 82 -25.60 0.35 -11.52
C ASP A 82 -24.47 0.89 -12.42
N TYR A 83 -24.48 2.20 -12.72
CA TYR A 83 -23.53 2.88 -13.61
C TYR A 83 -22.87 4.10 -12.96
N ASP A 84 -22.72 4.13 -11.63
CA ASP A 84 -21.96 5.18 -10.96
C ASP A 84 -20.44 5.06 -11.22
N TYR A 85 -20.01 5.58 -12.37
CA TYR A 85 -18.61 5.65 -12.77
C TYR A 85 -17.75 6.46 -11.80
N PHE A 86 -18.32 7.45 -11.12
CA PHE A 86 -17.59 8.25 -10.15
C PHE A 86 -17.24 7.40 -8.92
N LEU A 87 -18.19 6.65 -8.38
CA LEU A 87 -17.97 5.70 -7.31
C LEU A 87 -17.00 4.57 -7.72
N ILE A 88 -17.09 4.08 -8.97
CA ILE A 88 -16.15 3.08 -9.49
C ILE A 88 -14.71 3.62 -9.50
N ILE A 89 -14.48 4.82 -10.04
CA ILE A 89 -13.15 5.44 -10.07
C ILE A 89 -12.59 5.61 -8.65
N ASN A 90 -13.40 6.10 -7.70
CA ASN A 90 -12.97 6.29 -6.32
C ASN A 90 -12.63 4.96 -5.62
N ASN A 91 -13.39 3.89 -5.85
CA ASN A 91 -13.03 2.56 -5.33
C ASN A 91 -11.72 2.02 -5.96
N ILE A 92 -11.52 2.21 -7.27
CA ILE A 92 -10.25 1.82 -7.94
C ILE A 92 -9.06 2.56 -7.33
N MET A 93 -9.19 3.86 -7.07
CA MET A 93 -8.13 4.66 -6.47
C MET A 93 -7.83 4.25 -5.02
N ARG A 94 -8.86 3.92 -4.23
CA ARG A 94 -8.68 3.30 -2.90
C ARG A 94 -7.93 1.96 -3.04
N ASP A 95 -8.45 1.04 -3.83
CA ASP A 95 -7.93 -0.33 -3.95
C ASP A 95 -6.49 -0.35 -4.48
N THR A 96 -6.11 0.61 -5.35
CA THR A 96 -4.74 0.76 -5.87
C THR A 96 -3.72 1.04 -4.76
N SER A 97 -4.14 1.61 -3.63
CA SER A 97 -3.21 1.88 -2.52
C SER A 97 -2.74 0.62 -1.77
N PHE A 98 -3.41 -0.54 -1.93
CA PHE A 98 -3.00 -1.78 -1.24
C PHE A 98 -1.75 -2.43 -1.83
N GLY A 99 -1.47 -2.28 -3.14
CA GLY A 99 -0.33 -2.94 -3.81
C GLY A 99 1.04 -2.30 -3.57
N THR A 100 1.30 -1.82 -2.35
CA THR A 100 2.63 -1.41 -1.87
C THR A 100 3.73 -2.47 -2.11
N SER A 101 3.34 -3.73 -2.27
CA SER A 101 4.18 -4.88 -2.60
C SER A 101 4.97 -4.74 -3.92
N PHE A 102 4.42 -4.01 -4.89
CA PHE A 102 5.08 -3.77 -6.18
C PHE A 102 6.33 -2.89 -6.07
N PHE A 103 6.39 -2.01 -5.06
CA PHE A 103 7.61 -1.26 -4.73
C PHE A 103 8.75 -2.19 -4.29
N ALA A 104 8.45 -3.23 -3.51
CA ALA A 104 9.45 -4.19 -3.07
C ALA A 104 9.98 -5.05 -4.24
N LEU A 105 9.12 -5.37 -5.21
CA LEU A 105 9.52 -6.00 -6.47
C LEU A 105 10.46 -5.09 -7.29
N GLU A 106 10.16 -3.79 -7.36
CA GLU A 106 11.03 -2.81 -8.01
C GLU A 106 12.40 -2.69 -7.31
N ARG A 107 12.44 -2.62 -5.96
CA ARG A 107 13.69 -2.62 -5.18
C ARG A 107 14.52 -3.88 -5.42
N SER A 108 13.86 -5.01 -5.62
CA SER A 108 14.50 -6.28 -5.97
C SER A 108 15.15 -6.20 -7.35
N LEU A 109 14.41 -5.73 -8.36
CA LEU A 109 14.95 -5.51 -9.73
C LEU A 109 16.11 -4.52 -9.74
N ALA A 110 16.01 -3.41 -9.00
CA ALA A 110 17.08 -2.42 -8.84
C ALA A 110 18.36 -3.02 -8.22
N THR A 111 18.21 -4.04 -7.38
CA THR A 111 19.33 -4.76 -6.72
C THR A 111 19.97 -5.79 -7.65
N PHE A 112 19.18 -6.62 -8.33
CA PHE A 112 19.68 -7.62 -9.29
C PHE A 112 20.29 -6.96 -10.54
N PHE A 113 19.61 -5.97 -11.12
CA PHE A 113 19.96 -5.32 -12.38
C PHE A 113 20.59 -3.92 -12.17
N TRP A 114 21.39 -3.76 -11.12
CA TRP A 114 21.96 -2.47 -10.69
C TRP A 114 22.63 -1.66 -11.82
N LYS A 115 23.31 -2.32 -12.77
CA LYS A 115 23.96 -1.67 -13.93
C LYS A 115 22.96 -0.99 -14.85
N TRP A 116 21.83 -1.65 -15.13
CA TRP A 116 20.75 -1.09 -15.94
C TRP A 116 20.04 0.02 -15.16
N TYR A 117 19.69 -0.24 -13.90
CA TYR A 117 19.02 0.73 -13.04
C TYR A 117 19.81 2.05 -12.88
N LYS A 118 21.14 1.95 -12.73
CA LYS A 118 22.04 3.10 -12.62
C LYS A 118 22.08 3.97 -13.88
N ARG A 119 21.81 3.42 -15.07
CA ARG A 119 21.86 4.18 -16.34
C ARG A 119 20.73 5.21 -16.43
N GLN A 120 19.63 5.04 -15.70
CA GLN A 120 18.45 5.93 -15.73
C GLN A 120 17.95 6.16 -17.17
N THR A 121 18.02 5.13 -18.02
CA THR A 121 17.53 5.19 -19.40
C THR A 121 16.00 5.16 -19.44
N PRO A 122 15.38 5.55 -20.56
CA PRO A 122 13.94 5.38 -20.77
C PRO A 122 13.44 3.97 -20.43
N ASP A 123 14.21 2.92 -20.73
CA ASP A 123 13.90 1.53 -20.37
C ASP A 123 13.69 1.32 -18.86
N THR A 124 14.47 2.01 -18.03
CA THR A 124 14.28 1.96 -16.56
C THR A 124 12.97 2.62 -16.17
N MET A 125 12.61 3.75 -16.79
CA MET A 125 11.34 4.44 -16.55
C MET A 125 10.13 3.64 -17.05
N ILE A 126 10.25 2.95 -18.19
CA ILE A 126 9.23 2.03 -18.72
C ILE A 126 9.01 0.88 -17.73
N ALA A 127 10.08 0.28 -17.20
CA ALA A 127 9.95 -0.78 -16.21
C ALA A 127 9.29 -0.31 -14.91
N LEU A 128 9.63 0.89 -14.40
CA LEU A 128 8.90 1.51 -13.28
C LEU A 128 7.40 1.61 -13.60
N PHE A 129 7.06 2.17 -14.77
CA PHE A 129 5.68 2.34 -15.20
C PHE A 129 4.92 1.00 -15.32
N VAL A 130 5.54 -0.05 -15.86
CA VAL A 130 4.94 -1.39 -15.94
C VAL A 130 4.67 -1.99 -14.55
N ILE A 131 5.57 -1.77 -13.60
CA ILE A 131 5.42 -2.26 -12.22
C ILE A 131 4.25 -1.53 -11.52
N GLU A 132 4.19 -0.20 -11.64
CA GLU A 132 3.07 0.57 -11.06
C GLU A 132 1.74 0.25 -11.79
N LEU A 133 1.75 0.00 -13.10
CA LEU A 133 0.56 -0.45 -13.84
C LEU A 133 0.09 -1.84 -13.38
N SER A 134 1.00 -2.73 -13.00
CA SER A 134 0.67 -4.06 -12.46
C SER A 134 0.02 -4.02 -11.07
N ASN A 135 0.15 -2.91 -10.34
CA ASN A 135 -0.64 -2.61 -9.13
C ASN A 135 -2.08 -2.17 -9.47
N ILE A 136 -2.22 -1.29 -10.47
CA ILE A 136 -3.53 -0.71 -10.86
C ILE A 136 -4.48 -1.79 -11.44
N ILE A 137 -3.96 -2.76 -12.20
CA ILE A 137 -4.81 -3.77 -12.88
C ILE A 137 -5.67 -4.60 -11.89
N PRO A 138 -5.12 -5.21 -10.82
CA PRO A 138 -5.91 -5.87 -9.78
C PRO A 138 -7.00 -4.98 -9.16
N ALA A 139 -6.69 -3.71 -8.89
CA ALA A 139 -7.64 -2.75 -8.33
C ALA A 139 -8.80 -2.45 -9.29
N ILE A 140 -8.51 -2.23 -10.58
CA ILE A 140 -9.54 -2.08 -11.64
C ILE A 140 -10.45 -3.30 -11.67
N VAL A 141 -9.88 -4.50 -11.74
CA VAL A 141 -10.66 -5.75 -11.85
C VAL A 141 -11.52 -5.96 -10.59
N ASN A 142 -10.98 -5.70 -9.40
CA ASN A 142 -11.68 -5.88 -8.12
C ASN A 142 -12.84 -4.91 -7.93
N SER A 143 -12.56 -3.60 -7.98
CA SER A 143 -13.57 -2.56 -7.79
C SER A 143 -14.68 -2.64 -8.84
N THR A 144 -14.32 -2.88 -10.12
CA THR A 144 -15.31 -2.99 -11.20
C THR A 144 -16.14 -4.26 -11.08
N GLY A 145 -15.52 -5.40 -10.74
CA GLY A 145 -16.23 -6.67 -10.55
C GLY A 145 -17.21 -6.63 -9.38
N TRP A 146 -16.84 -5.95 -8.29
CA TRP A 146 -17.71 -5.75 -7.14
C TRP A 146 -18.89 -4.79 -7.41
N LEU A 147 -18.61 -3.60 -7.95
CA LEU A 147 -19.63 -2.56 -8.11
C LEU A 147 -20.64 -2.87 -9.22
N LEU A 148 -20.22 -3.53 -10.31
CA LEU A 148 -21.14 -4.02 -11.35
C LEU A 148 -21.90 -5.31 -10.96
N GLY A 149 -21.99 -5.61 -9.66
CA GLY A 149 -22.73 -6.76 -9.12
C GLY A 149 -22.21 -8.13 -9.55
N ARG A 150 -21.05 -8.23 -10.20
CA ARG A 150 -20.50 -9.51 -10.67
C ARG A 150 -19.96 -10.34 -9.52
N TRP A 151 -19.43 -9.70 -8.48
CA TRP A 151 -18.76 -10.33 -7.36
C TRP A 151 -19.49 -10.03 -6.04
N THR A 152 -19.55 -11.02 -5.14
CA THR A 152 -20.09 -10.79 -3.79
C THR A 152 -19.12 -9.94 -2.96
N PHE A 153 -19.63 -9.21 -1.97
CA PHE A 153 -18.79 -8.46 -1.02
C PHE A 153 -17.75 -9.36 -0.31
N THR A 154 -18.11 -10.61 0.00
CA THR A 154 -17.17 -11.57 0.59
C THR A 154 -16.01 -11.88 -0.37
N PHE A 155 -16.28 -11.99 -1.68
CA PHE A 155 -15.24 -12.21 -2.68
C PHE A 155 -14.32 -10.98 -2.86
N ASN A 156 -14.88 -9.76 -2.86
CA ASN A 156 -14.08 -8.53 -2.85
C ASN A 156 -13.12 -8.51 -1.65
N VAL A 157 -13.62 -8.68 -0.42
CA VAL A 157 -12.75 -8.65 0.77
C VAL A 157 -11.73 -9.80 0.77
N LEU A 158 -12.09 -10.99 0.25
CA LEU A 158 -11.13 -12.08 0.06
C LEU A 158 -10.10 -11.79 -1.04
N PHE A 159 -10.43 -11.03 -2.08
CA PHE A 159 -9.49 -10.58 -3.11
C PHE A 159 -8.53 -9.53 -2.55
N ILE A 160 -9.04 -8.54 -1.80
CA ILE A 160 -8.19 -7.59 -1.05
C ILE A 160 -7.28 -8.36 -0.09
N LEU A 161 -7.83 -9.26 0.73
CA LEU A 161 -7.05 -10.13 1.62
C LEU A 161 -6.03 -10.97 0.85
N PHE A 162 -6.35 -11.48 -0.34
CA PHE A 162 -5.42 -12.22 -1.18
C PHE A 162 -4.32 -11.33 -1.76
N THR A 163 -4.60 -10.07 -2.13
CA THR A 163 -3.56 -9.11 -2.53
C THR A 163 -2.70 -8.68 -1.36
N VAL A 164 -3.26 -8.52 -0.16
CA VAL A 164 -2.54 -8.24 1.09
C VAL A 164 -1.75 -9.46 1.56
N ILE A 165 -2.26 -10.68 1.39
CA ILE A 165 -1.56 -11.92 1.71
C ILE A 165 -0.49 -12.22 0.66
N ILE A 166 -0.72 -12.07 -0.64
CA ILE A 166 0.36 -12.12 -1.63
C ILE A 166 1.35 -11.01 -1.34
N GLY A 167 0.91 -9.81 -0.97
CA GLY A 167 1.77 -8.73 -0.57
C GLY A 167 2.65 -9.09 0.62
N ALA A 168 2.03 -9.61 1.69
CA ALA A 168 2.70 -10.09 2.89
C ALA A 168 3.56 -11.32 2.62
N VAL A 169 3.16 -12.26 1.78
CA VAL A 169 3.86 -13.50 1.42
C VAL A 169 5.00 -13.20 0.45
N VAL A 170 4.87 -12.24 -0.47
CA VAL A 170 6.00 -11.67 -1.21
C VAL A 170 6.89 -10.90 -0.25
N SER A 171 6.35 -10.18 0.72
CA SER A 171 7.06 -9.49 1.81
C SER A 171 7.61 -10.43 2.91
N ILE A 172 7.26 -11.73 2.92
CA ILE A 172 7.65 -12.76 3.93
C ILE A 172 8.47 -13.88 3.31
N PHE A 173 8.27 -14.26 2.05
CA PHE A 173 9.31 -14.89 1.21
C PHE A 173 10.40 -13.88 0.87
N GLN A 174 10.09 -12.57 0.90
CA GLN A 174 11.03 -11.59 1.44
C GLN A 174 11.26 -11.91 2.91
N LEU A 175 10.76 -11.28 3.98
CA LEU A 175 11.18 -11.46 5.41
C LEU A 175 12.01 -12.72 5.81
N PHE A 176 11.64 -13.94 5.43
CA PHE A 176 12.41 -15.18 5.57
C PHE A 176 13.59 -15.36 4.59
N GLU A 177 13.50 -14.95 3.33
CA GLU A 177 14.67 -14.62 2.50
C GLU A 177 15.21 -13.18 2.68
N ILE A 178 14.53 -12.18 3.23
CA ILE A 178 15.19 -10.92 3.64
C ILE A 178 16.06 -11.18 4.87
N ILE A 179 15.65 -12.10 5.74
CA ILE A 179 16.58 -12.70 6.70
C ILE A 179 17.56 -13.61 5.93
N ASN A 180 17.18 -14.51 5.02
CA ASN A 180 18.14 -15.35 4.27
C ASN A 180 18.81 -14.71 3.04
N PHE A 181 18.24 -14.67 1.83
CA PHE A 181 18.71 -13.82 0.72
C PHE A 181 19.23 -12.42 1.10
N PHE A 182 18.78 -11.74 2.18
CA PHE A 182 19.23 -10.39 2.55
C PHE A 182 20.06 -10.28 3.85
N LEU A 183 20.18 -11.30 4.73
CA LEU A 183 21.52 -11.58 5.33
C LEU A 183 22.46 -11.93 4.20
N THR A 184 22.06 -12.67 3.18
CA THR A 184 22.96 -13.15 2.12
C THR A 184 23.39 -11.98 1.24
N VAL A 185 22.54 -10.99 0.97
CA VAL A 185 22.91 -9.74 0.29
C VAL A 185 23.63 -8.81 1.26
N TYR A 186 23.30 -8.71 2.54
CA TYR A 186 24.09 -7.92 3.51
C TYR A 186 25.47 -8.52 3.78
N VAL A 187 25.59 -9.83 3.92
CA VAL A 187 26.80 -10.63 4.10
C VAL A 187 27.57 -10.68 2.79
N ARG A 188 26.96 -10.95 1.63
CA ARG A 188 27.63 -10.85 0.32
C ARG A 188 28.06 -9.43 0.02
N ASN A 189 27.30 -8.40 0.39
CA ASN A 189 27.73 -7.01 0.25
C ASN A 189 28.80 -6.64 1.28
N ARG A 190 28.78 -7.17 2.52
CA ARG A 190 29.90 -7.05 3.48
C ARG A 190 31.14 -7.79 3.00
N LEU A 191 31.00 -8.99 2.43
CA LEU A 191 32.09 -9.81 1.90
C LEU A 191 32.66 -9.16 0.64
N VAL A 192 31.81 -8.62 -0.24
CA VAL A 192 32.21 -7.81 -1.38
C VAL A 192 32.85 -6.50 -0.92
N LEU A 193 32.35 -5.79 0.11
CA LEU A 193 33.01 -4.62 0.70
C LEU A 193 34.37 -4.98 1.30
N ARG A 194 34.48 -6.11 2.00
CA ARG A 194 35.72 -6.62 2.60
C ARG A 194 36.72 -7.03 1.50
N GLY A 195 36.28 -7.71 0.45
CA GLY A 195 37.11 -8.09 -0.71
C GLY A 195 37.45 -6.93 -1.64
N MET A 196 36.63 -5.88 -1.68
CA MET A 196 36.90 -4.62 -2.40
C MET A 196 38.11 -3.84 -1.86
N SER A 197 38.74 -4.27 -0.77
CA SER A 197 39.90 -3.60 -0.18
C SER A 197 41.24 -3.92 -0.83
N ILE A 198 41.31 -4.86 -1.80
CA ILE A 198 42.59 -5.44 -2.26
C ILE A 198 42.90 -5.23 -3.76
N THR A 199 41.91 -4.96 -4.64
CA THR A 199 42.17 -4.72 -6.08
C THR A 199 41.43 -3.52 -6.67
N ILE A 200 42.22 -2.53 -7.10
CA ILE A 200 41.76 -1.22 -7.64
C ILE A 200 40.84 -1.37 -8.86
N SER A 201 41.02 -2.42 -9.67
CA SER A 201 40.31 -2.63 -10.95
C SER A 201 38.81 -2.97 -10.82
N THR A 202 38.34 -3.41 -9.65
CA THR A 202 36.93 -3.83 -9.46
C THR A 202 36.15 -2.96 -8.48
N TYR A 203 36.82 -2.02 -7.80
CA TYR A 203 36.15 -1.08 -6.90
C TYR A 203 35.37 -0.03 -7.70
N SER A 204 34.07 0.07 -7.42
CA SER A 204 33.24 1.16 -7.94
C SER A 204 32.48 1.80 -6.79
N LEU A 205 32.96 2.97 -6.37
CA LEU A 205 32.37 3.81 -5.33
C LEU A 205 30.85 3.92 -5.48
N ALA A 206 30.37 4.17 -6.71
CA ALA A 206 28.94 4.26 -7.03
C ALA A 206 28.15 2.97 -6.75
N LYS A 207 28.73 1.79 -6.99
CA LYS A 207 28.08 0.50 -6.68
C LYS A 207 27.96 0.32 -5.17
N THR A 208 28.98 0.69 -4.42
CA THR A 208 29.00 0.64 -2.95
C THR A 208 27.97 1.60 -2.33
N PHE A 209 27.80 2.81 -2.90
CA PHE A 209 26.75 3.75 -2.49
C PHE A 209 25.35 3.21 -2.75
N GLN A 210 25.04 2.80 -3.99
CA GLN A 210 23.73 2.25 -4.37
C GLN A 210 23.32 1.04 -3.51
N ILE A 211 24.27 0.17 -3.18
CA ILE A 211 24.07 -0.97 -2.28
C ILE A 211 23.70 -0.51 -0.85
N ARG A 212 24.45 0.45 -0.29
CA ARG A 212 24.19 0.97 1.06
C ARG A 212 22.83 1.68 1.15
N GLU A 213 22.49 2.43 0.10
CA GLU A 213 21.20 3.09 -0.06
C GLU A 213 20.05 2.07 -0.08
N ASN A 214 20.10 1.06 -0.94
CA ASN A 214 19.10 -0.02 -0.98
C ASN A 214 18.94 -0.73 0.38
N CYS A 215 20.04 -1.00 1.10
CA CYS A 215 19.95 -1.59 2.44
C CYS A 215 19.23 -0.68 3.45
N ARG A 216 19.51 0.63 3.46
CA ARG A 216 18.83 1.58 4.37
C ARG A 216 17.36 1.79 4.00
N ILE A 217 17.06 1.83 2.71
CA ILE A 217 15.68 1.90 2.21
C ILE A 217 14.89 0.67 2.67
N MET A 218 15.44 -0.54 2.51
CA MET A 218 14.74 -1.75 2.93
C MET A 218 14.58 -1.84 4.46
N GLU A 219 15.57 -1.39 5.23
CA GLU A 219 15.46 -1.27 6.70
C GLU A 219 14.28 -0.35 7.10
N PHE A 220 14.15 0.79 6.43
CA PHE A 220 13.03 1.73 6.62
C PHE A 220 11.68 1.12 6.17
N MET A 221 11.64 0.47 5.01
CA MET A 221 10.46 -0.22 4.51
C MET A 221 9.97 -1.32 5.44
N MET A 222 10.85 -2.13 6.04
CA MET A 222 10.43 -3.18 6.97
C MET A 222 9.75 -2.60 8.22
N ARG A 223 10.25 -1.47 8.73
CA ARG A 223 9.65 -0.78 9.89
C ARG A 223 8.25 -0.23 9.55
N ILE A 224 8.09 0.38 8.37
CA ILE A 224 6.77 0.85 7.89
C ILE A 224 5.85 -0.32 7.61
N GLY A 225 6.32 -1.32 6.85
CA GLY A 225 5.55 -2.50 6.46
C GLY A 225 5.03 -3.29 7.64
N PHE A 226 5.80 -3.41 8.72
CA PHE A 226 5.32 -3.99 9.98
C PHE A 226 4.18 -3.18 10.61
N SER A 227 4.27 -1.84 10.61
CA SER A 227 3.24 -0.95 11.15
C SER A 227 1.96 -0.93 10.30
N VAL A 228 2.09 -1.04 8.98
CA VAL A 228 0.95 -1.18 8.06
C VAL A 228 0.30 -2.54 8.28
N TRP A 229 1.10 -3.62 8.25
CA TRP A 229 0.61 -4.99 8.44
C TRP A 229 -0.12 -5.18 9.78
N SER A 230 0.40 -4.63 10.88
CA SER A 230 -0.27 -4.74 12.19
C SER A 230 -1.61 -4.00 12.22
N THR A 231 -1.70 -2.82 11.62
CA THR A 231 -2.95 -2.05 11.49
C THR A 231 -3.95 -2.79 10.62
N THR A 232 -3.54 -3.24 9.43
CA THR A 232 -4.38 -4.02 8.51
C THR A 232 -4.84 -5.35 9.12
N ALA A 233 -4.01 -6.02 9.91
CA ALA A 233 -4.38 -7.24 10.62
C ALA A 233 -5.47 -7.00 11.68
N VAL A 234 -5.42 -5.86 12.40
CA VAL A 234 -6.50 -5.43 13.31
C VAL A 234 -7.79 -5.15 12.53
N GLY A 235 -7.70 -4.45 11.40
CA GLY A 235 -8.83 -4.24 10.47
C GLY A 235 -9.49 -5.56 10.08
N PHE A 236 -8.72 -6.51 9.53
CA PHE A 236 -9.24 -7.84 9.19
C PHE A 236 -9.82 -8.59 10.39
N GLY A 237 -9.28 -8.42 11.61
CA GLY A 237 -9.88 -8.94 12.84
C GLY A 237 -11.33 -8.47 13.04
N PHE A 238 -11.62 -7.19 12.79
CA PHE A 238 -12.99 -6.66 12.83
C PHE A 238 -13.88 -7.23 11.72
N PHE A 239 -13.37 -7.40 10.49
CA PHE A 239 -14.13 -8.07 9.42
C PHE A 239 -14.46 -9.52 9.77
N CYS A 240 -13.50 -10.27 10.33
CA CYS A 240 -13.72 -11.62 10.81
C CYS A 240 -14.86 -11.66 11.84
N TYR A 241 -14.85 -10.75 12.82
CA TYR A 241 -15.91 -10.65 13.81
C TYR A 241 -17.27 -10.24 13.20
N TYR A 242 -17.29 -9.31 12.24
CA TYR A 242 -18.52 -8.98 11.49
C TYR A 242 -19.08 -10.20 10.75
N LYS A 243 -18.22 -11.02 10.12
CA LYS A 243 -18.64 -12.16 9.30
C LYS A 243 -19.09 -13.38 10.13
N TRP A 244 -18.37 -13.69 11.21
CA TRP A 244 -18.53 -14.93 11.99
C TRP A 244 -19.05 -14.73 13.42
N GLY A 245 -19.27 -13.49 13.87
CA GLY A 245 -19.87 -13.21 15.17
C GLY A 245 -21.36 -13.59 15.23
N PRO A 246 -21.92 -13.86 16.44
CA PRO A 246 -23.32 -14.28 16.61
C PRO A 246 -24.34 -13.32 15.98
N ASP A 247 -25.42 -13.87 15.39
CA ASP A 247 -26.49 -13.08 14.76
C ASP A 247 -27.28 -12.21 15.74
N GLU A 248 -27.30 -12.58 17.03
CA GLU A 248 -27.86 -11.79 18.13
C GLU A 248 -27.10 -10.46 18.35
N TRP A 249 -25.80 -10.42 18.05
CA TRP A 249 -24.92 -9.29 18.36
C TRP A 249 -24.83 -8.28 17.21
N GLN A 250 -25.99 -7.93 16.63
CA GLN A 250 -26.09 -7.06 15.45
C GLN A 250 -25.33 -5.74 15.62
N LEU A 251 -25.50 -5.05 16.75
CA LEU A 251 -24.82 -3.77 17.02
C LEU A 251 -23.30 -3.92 17.01
N SER A 252 -22.75 -4.91 17.73
CA SER A 252 -21.30 -5.14 17.80
C SER A 252 -20.71 -5.48 16.43
N ARG A 253 -21.47 -6.24 15.61
CA ARG A 253 -21.09 -6.55 14.22
C ARG A 253 -21.09 -5.29 13.35
N TYR A 254 -22.11 -4.44 13.43
CA TYR A 254 -22.15 -3.17 12.70
C TYR A 254 -21.07 -2.17 13.14
N ILE A 255 -20.72 -2.14 14.43
CA ILE A 255 -19.56 -1.36 14.92
C ILE A 255 -18.26 -1.92 14.34
N SER A 256 -18.12 -3.25 14.27
CA SER A 256 -16.91 -3.89 13.75
C SER A 256 -16.71 -3.65 12.26
N ILE A 257 -17.75 -3.70 11.41
CA ILE A 257 -17.57 -3.34 9.99
C ILE A 257 -17.23 -1.85 9.80
N ALA A 258 -17.74 -0.95 10.63
CA ALA A 258 -17.33 0.45 10.62
C ALA A 258 -15.89 0.66 11.11
N LEU A 259 -15.41 -0.15 12.07
CA LEU A 259 -13.99 -0.14 12.47
C LEU A 259 -13.07 -0.79 11.41
N PHE A 260 -13.54 -1.79 10.66
CA PHE A 260 -12.81 -2.32 9.51
C PHE A 260 -12.58 -1.23 8.46
N ASP A 261 -13.62 -0.46 8.09
CA ASP A 261 -13.56 0.66 7.15
C ASP A 261 -12.59 1.79 7.58
N VAL A 262 -12.26 1.92 8.88
CA VAL A 262 -11.28 2.89 9.40
C VAL A 262 -9.83 2.37 9.36
N PHE A 263 -9.64 1.04 9.39
CA PHE A 263 -8.32 0.40 9.48
C PHE A 263 -7.78 -0.12 8.13
N ILE A 264 -8.57 -0.05 7.05
CA ILE A 264 -8.30 -0.59 5.71
C ILE A 264 -8.39 0.51 4.65
#